data_AF-A0A9P5SLG0-F1
#
_entry.id   AF-A0A9P5SLG0-F1
#
_cell.length_a   1.000
_cell.length_b   1.000
_cell.length_c   1.000
_cell.angle_alpha   90.00
_cell.angle_beta   90.00
_cell.angle_gamma   90.00
#
_symmetry.space_group_name_H-M   'P 1'
#
loop_
_entity.id
_entity.type
_entity.pdbx_description
1 polymer ?
#
loop_
_entity_poly.entity_id
_entity_poly.type
_entity_poly.pdbx_seq_one_letter_code
_entity_poly.pdbx_strand_id
1 'polypeptide(L)'
;DPPKDHWPNIISIMQGSVSLLRQFRSQYFYDRKIGCTYYVARIDRHVSIVIIYLDKHPTPDSSAMEFLQLLAGKLRHTDVLAALRTE
;
A
#
# COMPACT_ATOMS: atom_id res chain seq x y z
N ASP A 1 15.92 -10.53 4.14
CA ASP A 1 16.03 -9.48 5.18
C ASP A 1 15.15 -8.29 4.88
N PRO A 2 14.79 -7.45 5.88
CA PRO A 2 14.02 -6.23 5.64
C PRO A 2 14.80 -5.20 4.81
N PRO A 3 14.13 -4.43 3.93
CA PRO A 3 14.78 -3.46 3.04
C PRO A 3 15.11 -2.14 3.77
N LYS A 4 16.13 -2.17 4.65
CA LYS A 4 16.47 -1.07 5.56
C LYS A 4 16.72 0.26 4.85
N ASP A 5 17.33 0.24 3.67
CA ASP A 5 17.64 1.46 2.90
C ASP A 5 16.39 2.16 2.37
N HIS A 6 15.26 1.42 2.25
CA HIS A 6 14.00 1.95 1.79
C HIS A 6 13.09 2.42 2.93
N TRP A 7 13.39 2.08 4.19
CA TRP A 7 12.55 2.42 5.34
C TRP A 7 12.29 3.91 5.51
N PRO A 8 13.28 4.82 5.35
CA PRO A 8 13.01 6.25 5.46
C PRO A 8 11.94 6.73 4.49
N ASN A 9 12.00 6.27 3.24
CA ASN A 9 11.00 6.58 2.22
C ASN A 9 9.62 6.02 2.58
N ILE A 10 9.57 4.76 3.04
CA ILE A 10 8.32 4.10 3.44
C ILE A 10 7.66 4.86 4.61
N ILE A 11 8.43 5.21 5.64
CA ILE A 11 7.94 5.96 6.80
C ILE A 11 7.42 7.34 6.36
N SER A 12 8.19 8.05 5.51
CA SER A 12 7.80 9.34 4.97
C SER A 12 6.48 9.26 4.20
N ILE A 13 6.31 8.26 3.33
CA ILE A 13 5.06 8.03 2.58
C ILE A 13 3.91 7.76 3.54
N MET A 14 4.10 6.87 4.53
CA MET A 14 3.05 6.53 5.49
C MET A 14 2.60 7.74 6.31
N GLN A 15 3.53 8.59 6.73
CA GLN A 15 3.24 9.82 7.48
C GLN A 15 2.58 10.90 6.60
N GLY A 16 3.02 11.06 5.35
CA GLY A 16 2.43 12.01 4.40
C GLY A 16 1.02 11.61 3.94
N SER A 17 0.72 10.32 3.90
CA SER A 17 -0.54 9.77 3.38
C SER A 17 -1.45 9.15 4.44
N VAL A 18 -1.29 9.52 5.73
CA VAL A 18 -2.06 8.92 6.84
C VAL A 18 -3.58 8.97 6.60
N SER A 19 -4.11 10.10 6.14
CA SER A 19 -5.54 10.28 5.90
C SER A 19 -6.07 9.33 4.82
N LEU A 20 -5.34 9.22 3.71
CA LEU A 20 -5.67 8.36 2.58
C LEU A 20 -5.57 6.87 2.97
N LEU A 21 -4.50 6.49 3.67
CA LEU A 21 -4.30 5.13 4.15
C LEU A 21 -5.35 4.72 5.20
N ARG A 22 -5.79 5.64 6.07
CA ARG A 22 -6.90 5.39 7.01
C ARG A 22 -8.24 5.17 6.32
N GLN A 23 -8.43 5.73 5.12
CA GLN A 23 -9.58 5.46 4.26
C GLN A 23 -9.40 4.20 3.41
N PHE A 24 -8.39 3.39 3.71
CA PHE A 24 -8.10 2.14 3.01
C PHE A 24 -7.84 2.29 1.51
N ARG A 25 -7.34 3.46 1.09
CA ARG A 25 -6.90 3.70 -0.28
C ARG A 25 -5.40 3.42 -0.39
N SER A 26 -4.96 2.94 -1.54
CA SER A 26 -3.54 2.75 -1.83
C SER A 26 -2.87 4.07 -2.24
N GLN A 27 -1.59 4.22 -1.88
CA GLN A 27 -0.73 5.35 -2.21
C GLN A 27 0.40 4.89 -3.12
N TYR A 28 0.67 5.66 -4.17
CA TYR A 28 1.83 5.50 -5.04
C TYR A 28 2.84 6.62 -4.77
N PHE A 29 4.13 6.30 -4.85
CA PHE A 29 5.23 7.27 -4.79
C PHE A 29 6.42 6.82 -5.63
N TYR A 30 6.93 7.69 -6.49
CA TYR A 30 8.16 7.44 -7.24
C TYR A 30 9.27 8.37 -6.73
N ASP A 31 10.32 7.76 -6.18
CA ASP A 31 11.52 8.49 -5.76
C ASP A 31 12.48 8.64 -6.94
N ARG A 32 12.52 9.84 -7.51
CA ARG A 32 13.40 10.20 -8.64
C ARG A 32 14.89 10.12 -8.29
N LYS A 33 15.28 10.28 -7.02
CA LYS A 33 16.69 10.30 -6.61
C LYS A 33 17.32 8.92 -6.68
N ILE A 34 16.60 7.92 -6.18
CA ILE A 34 17.06 6.51 -6.16
C ILE A 34 16.48 5.69 -7.32
N GLY A 35 15.49 6.23 -8.06
CA GLY A 35 14.86 5.56 -9.18
C GLY A 35 13.96 4.39 -8.79
N CYS A 36 13.38 4.41 -7.58
CA CYS A 36 12.52 3.35 -7.05
C CYS A 36 11.08 3.82 -6.92
N THR A 37 10.15 2.89 -7.07
CA THR A 37 8.71 3.14 -6.94
C THR A 37 8.12 2.34 -5.78
N TYR A 38 7.22 2.98 -5.05
CA TYR A 38 6.58 2.46 -3.86
C TYR A 38 5.07 2.48 -4.02
N TYR A 39 4.43 1.38 -3.64
CA TYR A 39 2.99 1.31 -3.46
C TYR A 39 2.70 0.88 -2.04
N VAL A 40 1.86 1.64 -1.33
CA VAL A 40 1.53 1.39 0.08
C VAL A 40 0.02 1.27 0.22
N ALA A 41 -0.44 0.23 0.91
CA ALA A 41 -1.84 0.10 1.29
C ALA A 41 -1.96 -0.35 2.74
N ARG A 42 -3.03 0.11 3.39
CA ARG A 42 -3.35 -0.27 4.77
C ARG A 42 -4.35 -1.44 4.76
N ILE A 43 -4.04 -2.50 5.49
CA ILE A 43 -4.99 -3.60 5.72
C ILE A 43 -5.90 -3.24 6.89
N ASP A 44 -5.31 -2.92 8.03
CA ASP A 44 -6.01 -2.64 9.29
C ASP A 44 -5.26 -1.59 10.15
N ARG A 45 -5.57 -1.50 11.45
CA ARG A 45 -4.94 -0.53 12.36
C ARG A 45 -3.43 -0.72 12.49
N HIS A 46 -2.91 -1.94 12.41
CA HIS A 46 -1.54 -2.31 12.73
C HIS A 46 -0.73 -2.80 11.52
N VAL A 47 -1.40 -3.19 10.44
CA VAL A 47 -0.77 -3.83 9.28
C VAL A 47 -0.92 -2.98 8.02
N SER A 48 0.20 -2.78 7.34
CA SER A 48 0.30 -2.17 6.01
C SER A 48 1.14 -3.06 5.10
N ILE A 49 0.78 -3.11 3.82
CA ILE A 49 1.58 -3.76 2.77
C ILE A 49 2.29 -2.68 1.97
N VAL A 50 3.55 -2.96 1.62
CA VAL A 50 4.37 -2.13 0.76
C VAL A 50 4.92 -2.98 -0.38
N ILE A 51 4.74 -2.52 -1.61
CA ILE A 51 5.42 -3.06 -2.80
C ILE A 51 6.51 -2.07 -3.18
N ILE A 52 7.73 -2.58 -3.37
CA ILE A 52 8.89 -1.79 -3.80
C ILE A 52 9.31 -2.32 -5.18
N TYR A 53 9.22 -1.45 -6.18
CA TYR A 53 9.86 -1.66 -7.47
C TYR A 53 11.22 -0.98 -7.44
N LEU A 54 12.28 -1.74 -7.75
CA LEU A 54 13.64 -1.23 -7.90
C LEU A 54 13.88 -0.60 -9.29
N ASP A 55 12.79 -0.36 -10.02
CA ASP A 55 12.75 0.24 -11.35
C ASP A 55 11.98 1.56 -11.34
N LYS A 56 12.25 2.37 -12.37
CA LYS A 56 11.62 3.69 -12.54
C LYS A 56 10.24 3.54 -13.14
N HIS A 57 9.20 3.68 -12.33
CA HIS A 57 7.84 3.89 -12.83
C HIS A 57 7.46 5.34 -12.55
N PRO A 58 7.53 6.27 -13.52
CA PRO A 58 7.20 7.69 -13.31
C PRO A 58 5.71 7.95 -13.10
N THR A 59 4.88 7.03 -13.58
CA THR A 59 3.43 7.01 -13.42
C THR A 59 3.02 5.75 -12.67
N PRO A 60 1.92 5.79 -11.90
CA PRO A 60 1.39 4.59 -11.26
C PRO A 60 0.99 3.55 -12.31
N ASP A 61 1.39 2.31 -12.08
CA ASP A 61 0.88 1.15 -12.81
C ASP A 61 -0.48 0.76 -12.24
N SER A 62 -1.51 0.81 -13.09
CA SER A 62 -2.89 0.47 -12.71
C SER A 62 -2.98 -0.97 -12.19
N SER A 63 -2.27 -1.91 -12.80
CA SER A 63 -2.32 -3.32 -12.44
C SER A 63 -1.75 -3.55 -11.03
N ALA A 64 -0.62 -2.89 -10.73
CA ALA A 64 0.00 -2.95 -9.42
C ALA A 64 -0.89 -2.31 -8.34
N MET A 65 -1.53 -1.18 -8.65
CA MET A 65 -2.46 -0.52 -7.73
C MET A 65 -3.71 -1.36 -7.46
N GLU A 66 -4.32 -1.93 -8.49
CA GLU A 66 -5.50 -2.79 -8.38
C GLU A 66 -5.18 -4.06 -7.60
N PHE A 67 -4.06 -4.71 -7.90
CA PHE A 67 -3.59 -5.89 -7.18
C PHE A 67 -3.40 -5.59 -5.69
N LEU A 68 -2.70 -4.50 -5.36
CA LEU A 68 -2.45 -4.13 -3.97
C LEU A 68 -3.76 -3.81 -3.23
N GLN A 69 -4.68 -3.10 -3.88
CA GLN A 69 -5.97 -2.78 -3.31
C GLN A 69 -6.83 -4.02 -3.06
N LEU A 70 -6.82 -4.97 -4.01
CA LEU A 70 -7.52 -6.25 -3.89
C LEU A 70 -6.96 -7.09 -2.74
N LEU A 71 -5.63 -7.23 -2.68
CA LEU A 71 -4.94 -7.99 -1.63
C LEU A 71 -5.22 -7.40 -0.24
N ALA A 72 -5.08 -6.07 -0.08
CA ALA A 72 -5.38 -5.39 1.17
C ALA A 72 -6.86 -5.51 1.56
N GLY A 73 -7.78 -5.51 0.59
CA GLY A 73 -9.20 -5.74 0.81
C GLY A 73 -9.48 -7.15 1.36
N LYS A 74 -8.91 -8.19 0.74
CA LYS A 74 -9.10 -9.58 1.17
C LYS A 74 -8.54 -9.86 2.55
N LEU A 75 -7.44 -9.23 2.92
CA LEU A 75 -6.81 -9.37 4.24
C LEU A 75 -7.51 -8.58 5.34
N ARG A 76 -8.47 -7.70 5.02
CA ARG A 76 -9.23 -6.95 6.04
C ARG A 76 -10.26 -7.83 6.76
N HIS A 77 -10.59 -9.00 6.22
CA HIS A 77 -11.60 -9.91 6.76
C HIS A 77 -13.00 -9.29 6.95
N THR A 78 -13.27 -8.13 6.33
CA THR A 78 -14.60 -7.49 6.36
C THR A 78 -15.63 -8.28 5.56
N ASP A 79 -15.20 -8.99 4.52
CA ASP A 79 -16.07 -9.81 3.66
C ASP A 79 -16.76 -10.92 4.47
N VAL A 80 -16.05 -11.53 5.43
CA VAL A 80 -16.59 -12.58 6.30
C VAL A 80 -17.68 -12.03 7.21
N LEU A 81 -17.47 -10.85 7.79
CA LEU A 81 -18.45 -10.19 8.65
C LEU A 81 -19.66 -9.69 7.86
N ALA A 82 -19.46 -9.25 6.62
CA ALA A 82 -20.55 -8.83 5.74
C ALA A 82 -21.44 -10.02 5.37
N ALA A 83 -20.86 -11.19 5.07
CA ALA A 83 -21.60 -12.41 4.75
C ALA A 83 -22.48 -12.89 5.90
N LEU A 84 -22.02 -12.75 7.15
CA LEU A 84 -22.79 -13.09 8.36
C LEU A 84 -23.99 -12.16 8.62
N ARG A 85 -24.06 -10.98 7.99
CA ARG A 85 -25.17 -10.04 8.14
C ARG A 85 -26.35 -10.33 7.21
N THR A 86 -26.16 -11.25 6.27
CA THR A 86 -27.13 -11.63 5.23
C THR A 86 -27.88 -12.92 5.57
N GLU A 87 -27.56 -13.57 6.70
CA GLU A 87 -28.36 -14.64 7.33
C GLU A 87 -29.23 -14.07 8.45
#